data_AF-A0A821QNT0-F1
#
_entry.id   AF-A0A821QNT0-F1
#
_cell.length_a   1.000
_cell.length_b   1.000
_cell.length_c   1.000
_cell.angle_alpha   90.00
_cell.angle_beta   90.00
_cell.angle_gamma   90.00
#
_symmetry.space_group_name_H-M   'P 1'
#
loop_
_entity.id
_entity.type
_entity.pdbx_description
1 polymer ?
#
loop_
_entity_poly.entity_id
_entity_poly.type
_entity_poly.pdbx_seq_one_letter_code
_entity_poly.pdbx_strand_id
1 'polypeptide(L)'
;MLSMPETARKQQRYTLDIEYDDICLLMRYLTSNRPFLKTFDVYLKQLAAIFQSEAGTNIRSKAMKCLCTVVEADPTILARNDIKSCVKVGLTDKSISVREAAIDLIGRYIVQKQELILQYYDVLCERSIDTGKIKYKNI
;
A
#
# COMPACT_ATOMS: atom_id res chain seq x y z
N MET A 1 66.08 -17.53 31.71
CA MET A 1 65.11 -16.53 32.18
C MET A 1 64.64 -15.77 30.95
N LEU A 2 63.36 -15.91 30.60
CA LEU A 2 62.75 -15.42 29.37
C LEU A 2 62.69 -13.89 29.34
N SER A 3 62.98 -13.27 28.21
CA SER A 3 62.30 -12.02 27.81
C SER A 3 61.78 -12.20 26.39
N MET A 4 60.47 -12.36 26.28
CA MET A 4 59.77 -12.49 25.00
C MET A 4 59.84 -11.18 24.21
N PRO A 5 59.83 -11.23 22.87
CA PRO A 5 59.73 -10.01 22.07
C PRO A 5 58.35 -9.38 22.28
N GLU A 6 58.33 -8.08 22.59
CA GLU A 6 57.11 -7.27 22.62
C GLU A 6 56.42 -7.37 21.26
N THR A 7 55.34 -8.13 21.22
CA THR A 7 54.43 -8.14 20.08
C THR A 7 53.67 -6.82 20.12
N ALA A 8 54.19 -5.83 19.39
CA ALA A 8 53.48 -4.61 19.06
C ALA A 8 52.19 -5.01 18.32
N ARG A 9 51.09 -5.16 19.06
CA ARG A 9 49.74 -5.23 18.50
C ARG A 9 49.52 -3.91 17.78
N LYS A 10 49.72 -3.90 16.46
CA LYS A 10 49.08 -2.92 15.59
C LYS A 10 47.58 -3.08 15.82
N GLN A 11 47.05 -2.25 16.70
CA GLN A 11 45.62 -2.00 16.81
C GLN A 11 45.25 -1.31 15.50
N GLN A 12 44.99 -2.11 14.45
CA GLN A 12 44.23 -1.64 13.31
C GLN A 12 42.89 -1.23 13.87
N ARG A 13 42.76 0.06 14.21
CA ARG A 13 41.46 0.72 14.28
C ARG A 13 40.89 0.57 12.88
N TYR A 14 40.03 -0.41 12.68
CA TYR A 14 39.06 -0.35 11.61
C TYR A 14 38.22 0.89 11.92
N THR A 15 38.54 2.02 11.30
CA THR A 15 37.58 3.11 11.16
C THR A 15 36.51 2.57 10.24
N LEU A 16 35.52 1.91 10.82
CA LEU A 16 34.28 1.63 10.12
C LEU A 16 33.64 2.99 9.84
N ASP A 17 33.91 3.54 8.65
CA ASP A 17 33.10 4.60 8.05
C ASP A 17 31.74 3.98 7.74
N ILE A 18 30.93 3.84 8.79
CA ILE A 18 29.52 3.50 8.67
C ILE A 18 28.81 4.83 8.49
N GLU A 19 28.27 5.05 7.30
CA GLU A 19 27.47 6.24 7.04
C GLU A 19 26.08 6.08 7.67
N TYR A 20 25.39 7.19 7.87
CA TYR A 20 24.03 7.18 8.44
C TYR A 20 23.08 6.29 7.63
N ASP A 21 23.25 6.27 6.30
CA ASP A 21 22.44 5.46 5.39
C ASP A 21 22.65 3.96 5.60
N ASP A 22 23.89 3.53 5.91
CA ASP A 22 24.20 2.13 6.24
C ASP A 22 23.52 1.71 7.54
N ILE A 23 23.51 2.59 8.55
CA ILE A 23 22.80 2.36 9.82
C ILE A 23 21.31 2.24 9.56
N CYS A 24 20.74 3.13 8.74
CA CYS A 24 19.32 3.08 8.38
C CYS A 24 18.97 1.79 7.62
N LEU A 25 19.82 1.34 6.69
CA LEU A 25 19.61 0.11 5.95
C LEU A 25 19.66 -1.12 6.87
N LEU A 26 20.67 -1.18 7.76
CA LEU A 26 20.79 -2.24 8.75
C LEU A 26 19.58 -2.27 9.69
N MET A 27 19.15 -1.11 10.17
CA MET A 27 17.96 -1.00 11.03
C MET A 27 16.71 -1.44 10.30
N ARG A 28 16.51 -1.05 9.03
CA ARG A 28 15.39 -1.51 8.20
C ARG A 28 15.42 -3.03 8.04
N TYR A 29 16.59 -3.60 7.72
CA TYR A 29 16.75 -5.05 7.58
C TYR A 29 16.39 -5.81 8.86
N LEU A 30 16.95 -5.40 10.01
CA LEU A 30 16.65 -6.01 11.31
C LEU A 30 15.18 -5.86 11.70
N THR A 31 14.57 -4.71 11.35
CA THR A 31 13.16 -4.45 11.64
C THR A 31 12.24 -5.28 10.75
N SER A 32 12.56 -5.48 9.47
CA SER A 32 11.77 -6.31 8.53
C SER A 32 11.56 -7.74 9.02
N ASN A 33 12.47 -8.25 9.85
CA ASN A 33 12.35 -9.60 10.39
C ASN A 33 11.47 -9.69 11.65
N ARG A 34 11.03 -8.56 12.21
CA ARG A 34 10.17 -8.48 13.40
C ARG A 34 8.75 -8.94 13.06
N PRO A 35 8.05 -9.59 14.01
CA PRO A 35 6.69 -10.12 13.78
C PRO A 35 5.70 -9.04 13.37
N PHE A 36 5.86 -7.81 13.87
CA PHE A 36 5.03 -6.67 13.49
C PHE A 36 5.01 -6.43 11.98
N LEU A 37 6.17 -6.31 11.33
CA LEU A 37 6.23 -6.06 9.88
C LEU A 37 5.77 -7.27 9.06
N LYS A 38 5.93 -8.49 9.59
CA LYS A 38 5.38 -9.71 8.97
C LYS A 38 3.86 -9.82 9.04
N THR A 39 3.19 -8.97 9.82
CA THR A 39 1.73 -9.00 10.00
C THR A 39 1.00 -8.09 9.00
N PHE A 40 1.74 -7.35 8.16
CA PHE A 40 1.16 -6.45 7.15
C PHE A 40 0.10 -7.13 6.27
N ASP A 41 0.38 -8.33 5.75
CA ASP A 41 -0.57 -9.09 4.94
C ASP A 41 -1.86 -9.44 5.69
N VAL A 42 -1.79 -9.63 7.00
CA VAL A 42 -2.97 -9.90 7.84
C VAL A 42 -3.84 -8.66 7.92
N TYR A 43 -3.25 -7.48 8.15
CA TYR A 43 -4.00 -6.21 8.16
C TYR A 43 -4.61 -5.91 6.80
N LEU A 44 -3.88 -6.17 5.71
CA LEU A 44 -4.38 -5.95 4.36
C LEU A 44 -5.57 -6.86 4.04
N LYS A 45 -5.52 -8.13 4.45
CA LYS A 45 -6.65 -9.08 4.35
C LYS A 45 -7.85 -8.66 5.20
N GLN A 46 -7.62 -8.15 6.41
CA GLN A 46 -8.70 -7.64 7.25
C GLN A 46 -9.37 -6.41 6.62
N LEU A 47 -8.57 -5.51 6.05
CA LEU A 47 -9.07 -4.36 5.31
C LEU A 47 -9.91 -4.82 4.10
N ALA A 48 -9.43 -5.84 3.39
CA ALA A 48 -10.13 -6.45 2.27
C ALA A 48 -11.52 -7.00 2.67
N ALA A 49 -11.60 -7.65 3.83
CA ALA A 49 -12.85 -8.19 4.37
C ALA A 49 -13.88 -7.10 4.72
N ILE A 50 -13.44 -5.92 5.17
CA ILE A 50 -14.33 -4.79 5.48
C ILE A 50 -15.11 -4.34 4.24
N PHE A 51 -14.47 -4.34 3.05
CA PHE A 51 -15.14 -3.96 1.80
C PHE A 51 -16.26 -4.92 1.39
N GLN A 52 -16.10 -6.21 1.68
CA GLN A 52 -17.07 -7.26 1.34
C GLN A 52 -18.19 -7.37 2.38
N SER A 53 -18.03 -6.77 3.55
CA SER A 53 -19.03 -6.79 4.62
C SER A 53 -20.14 -5.77 4.39
N GLU A 54 -21.30 -5.99 5.02
CA GLU A 54 -22.38 -4.98 5.10
C GLU A 54 -22.09 -3.87 6.12
N ALA A 55 -20.81 -3.51 6.31
CA ALA A 55 -20.43 -2.41 7.16
C ALA A 55 -21.04 -1.08 6.69
N GLY A 56 -21.37 -0.20 7.65
CA GLY A 56 -21.92 1.11 7.36
C GLY A 56 -21.05 1.91 6.39
N THR A 57 -21.68 2.75 5.56
CA THR A 57 -21.01 3.53 4.48
C THR A 57 -19.78 4.30 4.97
N ASN A 58 -19.79 4.83 6.19
CA ASN A 58 -18.67 5.56 6.78
C ASN A 58 -17.43 4.69 7.01
N ILE A 59 -17.63 3.42 7.35
CA ILE A 59 -16.53 2.46 7.58
C ILE A 59 -15.92 2.08 6.24
N ARG A 60 -16.74 1.76 5.23
CA ARG A 60 -16.27 1.38 3.89
C ARG A 60 -15.54 2.52 3.18
N SER A 61 -16.01 3.77 3.34
CA SER A 61 -15.30 4.94 2.80
C SER A 61 -13.97 5.19 3.51
N LYS A 62 -13.90 5.00 4.83
CA LYS A 62 -12.64 5.10 5.59
C LYS A 62 -11.66 3.99 5.20
N ALA A 63 -12.15 2.76 5.01
CA ALA A 63 -11.36 1.64 4.51
C ALA A 63 -10.79 1.94 3.12
N MET A 64 -11.60 2.52 2.22
CA MET A 64 -11.13 2.90 0.87
C MET A 64 -10.02 3.96 0.94
N LYS A 65 -10.20 4.98 1.77
CA LYS A 65 -9.15 6.00 2.00
C LYS A 65 -7.87 5.39 2.58
N CYS A 66 -7.99 4.44 3.52
CA CYS A 66 -6.86 3.70 4.06
C CYS A 66 -6.12 2.93 2.95
N LEU A 67 -6.86 2.23 2.09
CA LEU A 67 -6.28 1.54 0.93
C LEU A 67 -5.55 2.53 -0.01
N CYS A 68 -6.10 3.73 -0.25
CA CYS A 68 -5.40 4.77 -1.01
C CYS A 68 -4.04 5.13 -0.43
N THR A 69 -3.96 5.35 0.89
CA THR A 69 -2.68 5.70 1.55
C THR A 69 -1.67 4.55 1.50
N VAL A 70 -2.15 3.30 1.53
CA VAL A 70 -1.28 2.12 1.42
C VAL A 70 -0.72 1.98 0.00
N VAL A 71 -1.56 2.17 -1.02
CA VAL A 71 -1.15 2.13 -2.43
C VAL A 71 -0.24 3.31 -2.78
N GLU A 72 -0.39 4.46 -2.12
CA GLU A 72 0.52 5.61 -2.26
C GLU A 72 1.95 5.27 -1.87
N ALA A 73 2.11 4.51 -0.78
CA ALA A 73 3.41 4.05 -0.33
C ALA A 73 3.97 2.92 -1.22
N ASP A 74 3.11 2.03 -1.72
CA ASP A 74 3.49 0.92 -2.59
C ASP A 74 2.41 0.62 -3.67
N PRO A 75 2.60 1.13 -4.91
CA PRO A 75 1.68 0.90 -6.01
C PRO A 75 1.59 -0.56 -6.47
N THR A 76 2.56 -1.41 -6.09
CA THR A 76 2.56 -2.82 -6.49
C THR A 76 1.41 -3.60 -5.84
N ILE A 77 0.85 -3.07 -4.75
CA ILE A 77 -0.28 -3.65 -4.01
C ILE A 77 -1.54 -3.80 -4.89
N LEU A 78 -1.76 -2.90 -5.86
CA LEU A 78 -2.91 -3.00 -6.79
C LEU A 78 -2.85 -4.20 -7.74
N ALA A 79 -1.68 -4.83 -7.90
CA ALA A 79 -1.53 -6.03 -8.71
C ALA A 79 -2.01 -7.30 -7.98
N ARG A 80 -2.23 -7.23 -6.66
CA ARG A 80 -2.67 -8.39 -5.88
C ARG A 80 -4.15 -8.69 -6.13
N ASN A 81 -4.47 -9.98 -6.22
CA ASN A 81 -5.83 -10.44 -6.53
C ASN A 81 -6.86 -10.08 -5.45
N ASP A 82 -6.47 -10.12 -4.18
CA ASP A 82 -7.32 -9.75 -3.04
C ASP A 82 -7.72 -8.27 -3.11
N ILE A 83 -6.74 -7.39 -3.37
CA ILE A 83 -6.97 -5.95 -3.53
C ILE A 83 -7.78 -5.63 -4.77
N LYS A 84 -7.48 -6.26 -5.90
CA LYS A 84 -8.25 -6.07 -7.14
C LYS A 84 -9.73 -6.34 -6.95
N SER A 85 -10.08 -7.40 -6.21
CA SER A 85 -11.47 -7.70 -5.86
C SER A 85 -12.09 -6.57 -5.03
N CYS A 86 -11.38 -6.08 -4.00
CA CYS A 86 -11.85 -4.98 -3.15
C CYS A 86 -12.06 -3.68 -3.92
N VAL A 87 -11.16 -3.34 -4.84
CA VAL A 87 -11.29 -2.16 -5.68
C VAL A 87 -12.50 -2.28 -6.59
N LYS A 88 -12.75 -3.47 -7.19
CA LYS A 88 -13.96 -3.72 -7.99
C LYS A 88 -15.24 -3.56 -7.17
N VAL A 89 -15.28 -4.09 -5.95
CA VAL A 89 -16.41 -3.88 -5.01
C VAL A 89 -16.58 -2.40 -4.67
N GLY A 90 -15.48 -1.67 -4.48
CA GLY A 90 -15.50 -0.22 -4.26
C GLY A 90 -16.05 0.57 -5.44
N LEU A 91 -15.70 0.19 -6.67
CA LEU A 91 -16.21 0.80 -7.89
C LEU A 91 -17.71 0.53 -8.11
N THR A 92 -18.22 -0.61 -7.63
CA THR A 92 -19.65 -1.01 -7.69
C THR A 92 -20.42 -0.71 -6.41
N ASP A 93 -19.82 0.02 -5.45
CA ASP A 93 -20.46 0.30 -4.16
C ASP A 93 -21.76 1.10 -4.34
N LYS A 94 -22.75 0.86 -3.48
CA LYS A 94 -24.01 1.63 -3.46
C LYS A 94 -23.79 3.13 -3.21
N SER A 95 -22.77 3.47 -2.43
CA SER A 95 -22.43 4.85 -2.05
C SER A 95 -21.57 5.55 -3.10
N ILE A 96 -22.02 6.72 -3.57
CA ILE A 96 -21.27 7.58 -4.50
C ILE A 96 -19.89 7.91 -3.93
N SER A 97 -19.80 8.30 -2.66
CA SER A 97 -18.54 8.70 -2.03
C SER A 97 -17.50 7.57 -1.96
N VAL A 98 -17.95 6.31 -1.85
CA VAL A 98 -17.04 5.15 -1.89
C VAL A 98 -16.56 4.91 -3.31
N ARG A 99 -17.44 5.03 -4.30
CA ARG A 99 -17.09 4.91 -5.72
C ARG A 99 -16.10 5.99 -6.16
N GLU A 100 -16.33 7.25 -5.78
CA GLU A 100 -15.40 8.35 -6.07
C GLU A 100 -14.01 8.09 -5.49
N ALA A 101 -13.93 7.62 -4.24
CA ALA A 101 -12.66 7.26 -3.63
C ALA A 101 -11.94 6.11 -4.37
N ALA A 102 -12.70 5.13 -4.87
CA ALA A 102 -12.15 4.02 -5.66
C ALA A 102 -11.68 4.47 -7.06
N ILE A 103 -12.40 5.39 -7.71
CA ILE A 103 -12.01 5.97 -9.00
C ILE A 103 -10.75 6.82 -8.83
N ASP A 104 -10.69 7.67 -7.79
CA ASP A 104 -9.54 8.50 -7.46
C ASP A 104 -8.29 7.66 -7.15
N LEU A 105 -8.46 6.53 -6.44
CA LEU A 105 -7.40 5.52 -6.26
C LEU A 105 -6.86 5.05 -7.62
N ILE A 106 -7.72 4.50 -8.48
CA ILE A 106 -7.28 3.91 -9.74
C ILE A 106 -6.68 4.98 -10.66
N GLY A 107 -7.34 6.13 -10.79
CA GLY A 107 -6.90 7.23 -11.66
C GLY A 107 -5.49 7.73 -11.31
N ARG A 108 -5.14 7.80 -10.02
CA ARG A 108 -3.79 8.21 -9.60
C ARG A 108 -2.72 7.16 -9.93
N TYR A 109 -3.00 5.87 -9.76
CA TYR A 109 -1.96 4.83 -9.83
C TYR A 109 -1.88 4.10 -11.17
N ILE A 110 -2.91 4.18 -12.01
CA ILE A 110 -2.91 3.58 -13.36
C ILE A 110 -1.85 4.23 -14.27
N VAL A 111 -1.49 5.49 -14.01
CA VAL A 111 -0.42 6.21 -14.72
C VAL A 111 0.96 5.60 -14.38
N GLN A 112 1.14 5.12 -13.15
CA GLN A 112 2.41 4.53 -12.69
C GLN A 112 2.59 3.09 -13.19
N LYS A 113 1.49 2.35 -13.43
CA LYS A 113 1.51 1.00 -14.00
C LYS A 113 0.43 0.84 -15.06
N GLN A 114 0.76 1.19 -16.29
CA GLN A 114 -0.16 1.09 -17.43
C GLN A 114 -0.69 -0.33 -17.66
N GLU A 115 0.05 -1.38 -17.29
CA GLU A 115 -0.42 -2.78 -17.38
C GLU A 115 -1.69 -3.06 -16.57
N LEU A 116 -1.94 -2.27 -15.52
CA LEU A 116 -3.16 -2.40 -14.70
C LEU A 116 -4.38 -1.83 -15.42
N ILE A 117 -4.23 -1.01 -16.47
CA ILE A 117 -5.37 -0.38 -17.16
C ILE A 117 -6.32 -1.41 -17.74
N LEU A 118 -5.77 -2.42 -18.40
CA LEU A 118 -6.54 -3.50 -19.03
C LEU A 118 -7.36 -4.29 -18.01
N GLN A 119 -6.95 -4.29 -16.74
CA GLN A 119 -7.60 -5.04 -15.68
C GLN A 119 -8.80 -4.32 -15.06
N TYR A 120 -8.83 -2.99 -15.16
CA TYR A 120 -9.88 -2.14 -14.59
C TYR A 120 -10.70 -1.42 -15.67
N TYR A 121 -10.28 -1.47 -16.94
CA TYR A 121 -10.91 -0.79 -18.07
C TYR A 121 -12.41 -1.05 -18.16
N ASP A 122 -12.84 -2.32 -18.18
CA ASP A 122 -14.26 -2.67 -18.30
C ASP A 122 -15.11 -2.04 -17.19
N VAL A 123 -14.62 -2.10 -15.93
CA VAL A 123 -15.34 -1.58 -14.77
C VAL A 123 -15.36 -0.04 -14.78
N LEU A 124 -14.30 0.60 -15.28
CA LEU A 124 -14.24 2.05 -15.45
C LEU A 124 -15.16 2.53 -16.59
N CYS A 125 -15.22 1.80 -17.69
CA CYS A 125 -16.10 2.09 -18.83
C CYS A 125 -17.58 1.96 -18.44
N GLU A 126 -17.96 0.88 -17.74
CA GLU A 126 -19.32 0.72 -17.21
C GLU A 126 -19.74 1.91 -16.33
N ARG A 127 -18.82 2.46 -15.54
CA ARG A 127 -19.10 3.60 -14.65
C ARG A 127 -19.03 4.97 -15.32
N SER A 128 -18.25 5.11 -16.40
CA SER A 128 -18.23 6.35 -17.20
C SER A 128 -19.58 6.61 -17.88
N ILE A 129 -20.32 5.54 -18.18
CA ILE A 129 -21.67 5.59 -18.74
C ILE A 129 -22.71 5.88 -17.65
N ASP A 130 -22.41 5.52 -16.40
CA ASP A 130 -23.19 5.84 -15.20
C ASP A 130 -22.95 7.32 -14.81
N THR A 131 -23.31 8.22 -15.73
CA THR A 131 -23.47 9.64 -15.45
C THR A 131 -24.44 9.70 -14.28
N GLY A 132 -23.97 10.25 -13.15
CA GLY A 132 -24.81 10.46 -11.99
C GLY A 132 -26.16 10.97 -12.47
N LYS A 133 -27.24 10.34 -12.00
CA LYS A 133 -28.55 11.00 -12.03
C LYS A 133 -28.39 12.25 -11.18
N ILE A 134 -27.85 13.32 -11.77
CA ILE A 134 -28.07 14.69 -11.37
C ILE A 134 -29.57 14.81 -11.55
N LYS A 135 -30.30 14.53 -10.47
CA LYS A 135 -31.71 14.90 -10.43
C LYS A 135 -31.68 16.41 -10.49
N TYR A 136 -31.87 16.97 -11.68
CA TYR A 136 -32.51 18.28 -11.82
C TYR A 136 -33.91 18.09 -11.24
N LYS A 137 -34.00 18.12 -9.91
CA LYS A 137 -35.25 18.26 -9.21
C LYS A 137 -35.34 19.75 -8.91
N ASN A 138 -36.38 20.36 -9.46
CA ASN A 138 -36.76 21.78 -9.38
C ASN A 138 -36.15 22.62 -10.52
N ILE A 139 -36.86 22.72 -11.64
CA ILE A 139 -37.75 23.86 -11.97
C ILE A 139 -39.03 23.26 -12.57
#